data_AF-A0A1Z8Q1X5-F1
#
_entry.id   AF-A0A1Z8Q1X5-F1
#
_cell.length_a   1.000
_cell.length_b   1.000
_cell.length_c   1.000
_cell.angle_alpha   90.00
_cell.angle_beta   90.00
_cell.angle_gamma   90.00
#
_symmetry.space_group_name_H-M   'P 1'
#
loop_
_entity.id
_entity.type
_entity.pdbx_description
1 polymer ?
#
loop_
_entity_poly.entity_id
_entity_poly.type
_entity_poly.pdbx_seq_one_letter_code
_entity_poly.pdbx_strand_id
1 'polypeptide(L)' 'MSCDIPVCDGVRKASDCKCYSAVMRAYQTMSNDNIPETVAQEVALRVYRHHHPDDSPDNAALTVQSWISAGENIH' A
#
# COMPACT_ATOMS: atom_id res chain seq x y z
N MET A 1 -5.35 -15.77 -23.67
CA MET A 1 -4.72 -14.44 -23.77
C MET A 1 -3.97 -14.23 -22.47
N SER A 2 -2.66 -14.46 -22.44
CA SER A 2 -1.82 -14.09 -21.30
C SER A 2 -1.56 -12.60 -21.41
N CYS A 3 -2.03 -11.82 -20.45
CA CYS A 3 -1.61 -10.43 -20.35
C CYS A 3 -0.18 -10.44 -19.80
N ASP A 4 0.81 -10.22 -20.67
CA ASP A 4 2.19 -9.94 -20.28
C ASP A 4 2.27 -8.51 -19.72
N ILE A 5 1.76 -8.33 -18.51
CA ILE A 5 1.91 -7.07 -17.76
C ILE A 5 3.33 -7.10 -17.20
N PRO A 6 4.20 -6.12 -17.54
CA PRO A 6 5.52 -6.04 -16.96
C PRO A 6 5.40 -6.01 -15.44
N VAL A 7 6.16 -6.84 -14.75
CA VAL A 7 6.32 -6.74 -13.30
C VAL A 7 6.80 -5.32 -13.01
N CYS A 8 6.01 -4.53 -12.29
CA CYS A 8 6.38 -3.16 -11.96
C CYS A 8 7.64 -3.19 -11.08
N ASP A 9 8.80 -2.91 -11.69
CA ASP A 9 10.06 -2.79 -10.98
C ASP A 9 9.97 -1.69 -9.93
N GLY A 10 10.39 -2.00 -8.70
CA GLY A 10 10.37 -1.07 -7.57
C GLY A 10 9.10 -1.10 -6.71
N VAL A 11 8.09 -1.92 -7.04
CA VAL A 11 6.96 -2.22 -6.13
C VAL A 11 7.38 -3.25 -5.09
N ARG A 12 7.18 -2.96 -3.80
CA ARG A 12 7.62 -3.86 -2.72
C ARG A 12 6.57 -4.92 -2.41
N LYS A 13 7.01 -6.15 -2.14
CA LYS A 13 6.13 -7.19 -1.58
C LYS A 13 5.91 -6.95 -0.09
N ALA A 14 4.72 -7.30 0.39
CA ALA A 14 4.36 -7.20 1.80
C ALA A 14 5.32 -8.00 2.72
N SER A 15 5.70 -9.21 2.29
CA SER A 15 6.65 -10.09 3.02
C SER A 15 8.03 -9.49 3.18
N ASP A 16 8.42 -8.57 2.29
CA ASP A 16 9.79 -8.09 2.16
C ASP A 16 9.95 -6.70 2.80
N CYS A 17 8.88 -6.13 3.38
CA CYS A 17 8.90 -4.80 3.97
C CYS A 17 8.42 -4.79 5.43
N LYS A 18 9.32 -4.37 6.35
CA LYS A 18 9.03 -4.25 7.78
C LYS A 18 7.96 -3.19 8.10
N CYS A 19 7.76 -2.23 7.20
CA CYS A 19 6.79 -1.15 7.35
C CYS A 19 5.35 -1.58 7.03
N TYR A 20 5.16 -2.77 6.43
CA TYR A 20 3.85 -3.28 6.02
C TYR A 20 2.81 -3.20 7.14
N SER A 21 3.16 -3.69 8.33
CA SER A 21 2.21 -3.71 9.45
C SER A 21 1.78 -2.31 9.91
N ALA A 22 2.69 -1.33 9.88
CA ALA A 22 2.38 0.06 10.23
C ALA A 22 1.48 0.71 9.18
N VAL A 23 1.77 0.51 7.90
CA VAL A 23 0.98 1.01 6.77
C VAL A 23 -0.43 0.42 6.80
N MET A 24 -0.56 -0.89 6.95
CA MET A 24 -1.86 -1.56 6.98
C MET A 24 -2.67 -1.21 8.22
N ARG A 25 -2.05 -1.07 9.39
CA ARG A 25 -2.76 -0.58 10.59
C ARG A 25 -3.29 0.84 10.40
N ALA A 26 -2.53 1.72 9.76
CA ALA A 26 -2.96 3.08 9.50
C ALA A 26 -4.18 3.10 8.56
N TYR A 27 -4.14 2.31 7.48
CA TYR A 27 -5.29 2.13 6.59
C TYR A 27 -6.51 1.59 7.35
N GLN A 28 -6.36 0.44 8.02
CA GLN A 28 -7.47 -0.25 8.71
C GLN A 28 -8.09 0.60 9.81
N THR A 29 -7.28 1.37 10.56
CA THR A 29 -7.82 2.25 11.60
C THR A 29 -8.73 3.32 10.98
N MET A 30 -8.30 3.96 9.90
CA MET A 30 -9.10 4.97 9.21
C MET A 30 -10.38 4.34 8.61
N SER A 31 -10.27 3.17 7.97
CA SER A 31 -11.41 2.47 7.39
C SER A 31 -12.43 2.04 8.46
N ASN A 32 -11.97 1.53 9.61
CA ASN A 32 -12.84 1.11 10.71
C ASN A 32 -13.57 2.31 11.37
N ASP A 33 -12.95 3.50 11.33
CA ASP A 33 -13.55 4.76 11.79
C ASP A 33 -14.50 5.40 10.76
N ASN A 34 -14.85 4.67 9.68
CA ASN A 34 -15.70 5.13 8.57
C ASN A 34 -15.15 6.36 7.83
N ILE A 35 -13.84 6.56 7.85
CA ILE A 35 -13.18 7.58 7.05
C ILE A 35 -13.20 7.15 5.58
N PRO A 36 -13.43 8.06 4.61
CA PRO A 36 -13.42 7.71 3.19
C PRO A 36 -12.16 6.96 2.77
N GLU A 37 -12.33 5.92 1.94
CA GLU A 37 -11.25 5.04 1.49
C GLU A 37 -10.08 5.82 0.88
N THR A 38 -10.37 6.87 0.10
CA THR A 38 -9.35 7.75 -0.50
C THR A 38 -8.47 8.42 0.55
N VAL A 39 -9.04 8.82 1.69
CA VAL A 39 -8.30 9.42 2.81
C VAL A 39 -7.55 8.35 3.59
N ALA A 40 -8.13 7.17 3.79
CA ALA A 40 -7.45 6.03 4.43
C ALA A 40 -6.20 5.60 3.63
N GLN A 41 -6.32 5.50 2.29
CA GLN A 41 -5.22 5.22 1.38
C GLN A 41 -4.15 6.32 1.43
N GLU A 42 -4.55 7.60 1.49
CA GLU A 42 -3.61 8.72 1.61
C GLU A 42 -2.79 8.64 2.90
N VAL A 43 -3.43 8.32 4.03
CA VAL A 43 -2.73 8.15 5.32
C VAL A 43 -1.73 6.99 5.23
N ALA A 44 -2.14 5.86 4.69
CA ALA A 44 -1.26 4.70 4.47
C ALA A 44 -0.05 5.07 3.60
N LEU A 45 -0.27 5.84 2.53
CA LEU A 45 0.78 6.33 1.64
C LEU A 45 1.74 7.29 2.34
N ARG A 46 1.24 8.18 3.20
CA ARG A 46 2.09 9.09 4.00
C ARG A 46 2.98 8.30 4.97
N VAL A 47 2.43 7.29 5.63
CA VAL A 47 3.21 6.39 6.52
C VAL A 47 4.28 5.65 5.72
N TYR A 48 3.93 5.11 4.54
CA TYR A 48 4.90 4.44 3.67
C TYR A 48 6.04 5.36 3.26
N ARG A 49 5.72 6.56 2.73
CA ARG A 49 6.71 7.53 2.26
C ARG A 49 7.59 8.11 3.37
N HIS A 50 7.12 8.09 4.61
CA HIS A 50 7.97 8.45 5.76
C HIS A 50 9.14 7.48 5.93
N HIS A 51 8.91 6.18 5.71
CA HIS A 51 9.94 5.14 5.81
C HIS A 51 10.71 4.92 4.51
N HIS A 52 10.11 5.26 3.36
CA HIS A 52 10.68 5.11 2.03
C HIS A 52 10.67 6.43 1.26
N PRO A 53 11.45 7.44 1.70
CA PRO A 53 11.48 8.75 1.04
C PRO A 53 12.11 8.73 -0.35
N ASP A 54 12.96 7.73 -0.63
CA ASP A 54 13.68 7.58 -1.90
C ASP A 54 12.88 6.83 -2.98
N ASP A 55 11.78 6.15 -2.59
CA ASP A 55 10.91 5.49 -3.55
C ASP A 55 10.15 6.56 -4.36
N SER A 56 9.99 6.34 -5.67
CA SER A 56 9.23 7.26 -6.51
C SER A 56 7.77 7.36 -6.03
N PRO A 57 7.10 8.51 -6.22
CA PRO A 57 5.69 8.67 -5.83
C PRO A 57 4.79 7.58 -6.41
N ASP A 58 5.02 7.19 -7.67
CA ASP A 58 4.25 6.16 -8.36
C ASP A 58 4.50 4.77 -7.75
N ASN A 59 5.76 4.40 -7.47
CA ASN A 59 6.09 3.11 -6.86
C ASN A 59 5.56 3.02 -5.42
N ALA A 60 5.60 4.11 -4.68
CA ALA A 60 5.01 4.19 -3.35
C ALA A 60 3.49 3.98 -3.39
N ALA A 61 2.80 4.66 -4.30
CA ALA A 61 1.35 4.52 -4.48
C ALA A 61 0.97 3.08 -4.90
N LEU A 62 1.65 2.52 -5.90
CA LEU A 62 1.42 1.15 -6.36
C LEU A 62 1.70 0.11 -5.28
N THR A 63 2.76 0.29 -4.48
CA THR A 63 3.08 -0.59 -3.36
C THR A 63 1.96 -0.61 -2.33
N VAL A 64 1.53 0.58 -1.88
CA VAL A 64 0.47 0.69 -0.87
C VAL A 64 -0.86 0.15 -1.40
N GLN A 65 -1.22 0.48 -2.65
CA GLN A 65 -2.44 -0.04 -3.27
C GLN A 65 -2.41 -1.57 -3.39
N SER A 66 -1.29 -2.14 -3.83
CA SER A 66 -1.12 -3.59 -3.92
C SER A 66 -1.30 -4.28 -2.57
N TRP A 67 -0.76 -3.68 -1.49
CA TRP A 67 -0.89 -4.21 -0.14
C TRP A 67 -2.32 -4.15 0.39
N ILE A 68 -3.03 -3.05 0.12
CA ILE A 68 -4.43 -2.87 0.50
C ILE A 68 -5.30 -3.90 -0.21
N SER A 69 -5.20 -3.99 -1.54
CA SER A 69 -5.95 -4.96 -2.32
C SER A 69 -5.64 -6.40 -1.92
N ALA A 70 -4.40 -6.72 -1.56
CA ALA A 70 -4.05 -8.05 -1.06
C ALA A 70 -4.61 -8.34 0.34
N GLY A 71 -4.68 -7.33 1.22
CA GLY A 71 -5.22 -7.45 2.58
C GLY A 71 -6.74 -7.56 2.63
N GLU A 72 -7.46 -6.92 1.71
CA GLU A 72 -8.92 -6.99 1.61
C GLU A 72 -9.43 -8.36 1.14
N ASN A 73 -8.60 -9.15 0.45
CA ASN A 73 -8.94 -10.49 -0.03
C ASN A 73 -8.83 -11.60 1.05
N ILE A 74 -8.64 -11.26 2.33
CA ILE A 74 -8.49 -12.21 3.46
C ILE A 74 -9.75 -12.26 4.34
N HIS A 75 -10.92 -11.88 3.81
CA HIS A 75 -12.20 -11.90 4.52
C HIS A 75 -13.22 -12.84 3.86
#